data_AF-A0A6B2XBB3-F1
#
_entry.id   AF-A0A6B2XBB3-F1
#
_cell.length_a   1.000
_cell.length_b   1.000
_cell.length_c   1.000
_cell.angle_alpha   90.00
_cell.angle_beta   90.00
_cell.angle_gamma   90.00
#
_symmetry.space_group_name_H-M   'P 1'
#
loop_
_entity.id
_entity.type
_entity.pdbx_description
1 polymer ?
#
loop_
_entity_poly.entity_id
_entity_poly.type
_entity_poly.pdbx_seq_one_letter_code
_entity_poly.pdbx_strand_id
1 'polypeptide(L)'
;MLATDPGTSIAAIATEAGVDRRTVYRRFASREELLGAIYEARLTAIERAIEDARLGEAPVAVALHRYVENIIAVNRTWPVDLARMLADDSVHARRDASIAEVDAFLRRATDEGLLRPGLPSGWTSALLPQLMHLVSRQLPRLSPAQAADVVVDTLLNGLGA
;
A
#
# COMPACT_ATOMS: atom_id res chain seq x y z
N MET A 1 -10.82 0.12 14.08
CA MET A 1 -10.37 0.68 15.37
C MET A 1 -9.04 1.42 15.26
N LEU A 2 -7.90 0.78 14.92
CA LEU A 2 -6.62 1.50 14.72
C LEU A 2 -6.64 2.54 13.59
N ALA A 3 -7.50 2.33 12.58
CA ALA A 3 -7.69 3.27 11.47
C ALA A 3 -8.55 4.50 11.80
N THR A 4 -9.19 4.53 12.98
CA THR A 4 -10.28 5.49 13.28
C THR A 4 -9.99 6.30 14.54
N ASP A 5 -9.20 5.77 15.49
CA ASP A 5 -8.82 6.48 16.71
C ASP A 5 -7.35 6.17 17.09
N PRO A 6 -6.43 7.13 16.92
CA PRO A 6 -5.05 7.03 17.38
C PRO A 6 -4.92 6.88 18.90
N GLY A 7 -5.97 7.11 19.68
CA GLY A 7 -6.07 6.86 21.13
C GLY A 7 -6.48 5.45 21.51
N THR A 8 -6.73 4.55 20.55
CA THR A 8 -7.13 3.16 20.84
C THR A 8 -6.08 2.47 21.73
N SER A 9 -6.51 2.02 22.92
CA SER A 9 -5.65 1.32 23.88
C SER A 9 -5.31 -0.10 23.41
N ILE A 10 -4.16 -0.64 23.84
CA ILE A 10 -3.77 -2.05 23.60
C ILE A 10 -4.87 -3.01 24.09
N ALA A 11 -5.53 -2.69 25.19
CA ALA A 11 -6.64 -3.47 25.73
C ALA A 11 -7.84 -3.56 24.77
N ALA A 12 -8.15 -2.46 24.07
CA ALA A 12 -9.22 -2.42 23.08
C ALA A 12 -8.82 -3.19 21.80
N ILE A 13 -7.55 -3.09 21.38
CA ILE A 13 -7.01 -3.87 20.26
C ILE A 13 -7.08 -5.38 20.55
N ALA A 14 -6.68 -5.80 21.76
CA ALA A 14 -6.72 -7.20 22.18
C ALA A 14 -8.15 -7.75 22.18
N THR A 15 -9.10 -6.98 22.71
CA THR A 15 -10.52 -7.34 22.73
C THR A 15 -11.07 -7.54 21.32
N GLU A 16 -10.79 -6.61 20.41
CA GLU A 16 -11.24 -6.70 19.01
C GLU A 16 -10.60 -7.87 18.26
N ALA A 17 -9.31 -8.12 18.51
CA ALA A 17 -8.59 -9.24 17.92
C ALA A 17 -8.96 -10.61 18.54
N GLY A 18 -9.85 -10.64 19.53
CA GLY A 18 -10.27 -11.87 20.21
C GLY A 18 -9.16 -12.55 21.01
N VAL A 19 -8.12 -11.80 21.41
CA VAL A 19 -6.96 -12.31 22.15
C VAL A 19 -6.94 -11.77 23.58
N ASP A 20 -6.41 -12.57 24.50
CA ASP A 20 -6.22 -12.14 25.88
C ASP A 20 -5.20 -10.99 25.97
N ARG A 21 -5.50 -9.94 26.74
CA ARG A 21 -4.63 -8.76 26.89
C ARG A 21 -3.23 -9.13 27.36
N ARG A 22 -3.11 -10.11 28.27
CA ARG A 22 -1.82 -10.59 28.79
C ARG A 22 -0.98 -11.23 27.69
N THR A 23 -1.60 -11.83 26.68
CA THR A 23 -0.90 -12.34 25.49
C THR A 23 -0.29 -11.21 24.67
N VAL A 24 -1.04 -10.12 24.48
CA VAL A 24 -0.55 -8.94 23.75
C VAL A 24 0.56 -8.23 24.53
N TYR A 25 0.36 -7.96 25.82
CA TYR A 25 1.38 -7.34 26.68
C TYR A 25 2.63 -8.20 26.89
N ARG A 26 2.54 -9.53 26.78
CA ARG A 26 3.72 -10.42 26.79
C ARG A 26 4.54 -10.28 25.50
N ARG A 27 3.89 -10.00 24.38
CA ARG A 27 4.53 -9.92 23.06
C ARG A 27 5.04 -8.52 22.72
N PHE A 28 4.39 -7.50 23.28
CA PHE A 28 4.69 -6.09 23.08
C PHE A 28 4.70 -5.37 24.43
N ALA A 29 5.86 -4.86 24.82
CA ALA A 29 6.07 -4.14 26.08
C ALA A 29 5.42 -2.75 26.07
N SER A 30 5.19 -2.18 24.89
CA SER A 30 4.54 -0.88 24.74
C SER A 30 3.61 -0.80 23.52
N ARG A 31 2.82 0.28 23.46
CA ARG A 31 1.98 0.57 22.31
C ARG A 31 2.81 0.90 21.08
N GLU A 32 3.93 1.59 21.29
CA GLU A 32 4.91 1.94 20.27
C GLU A 32 5.51 0.69 19.65
N GLU A 33 5.83 -0.33 20.46
CA GLU A 33 6.35 -1.61 19.96
C GLU A 33 5.31 -2.37 19.13
N LEU A 34 4.05 -2.39 19.58
CA LEU A 34 2.95 -2.99 18.80
C LEU A 34 2.77 -2.27 17.45
N LEU A 35 2.76 -0.95 17.44
CA LEU A 35 2.59 -0.16 16.21
C LEU A 35 3.81 -0.28 15.30
N GLY A 36 5.00 -0.41 15.88
CA GLY A 36 6.23 -0.80 15.21
C GLY A 36 6.08 -2.09 14.43
N ALA A 37 5.63 -3.15 15.10
CA ALA A 37 5.41 -4.45 14.48
C ALA A 37 4.31 -4.46 13.42
N ILE A 38 3.24 -3.67 13.60
CA ILE A 38 2.18 -3.53 12.59
C ILE A 38 2.70 -2.80 11.35
N TYR A 39 3.51 -1.76 11.52
CA TYR A 39 4.16 -1.06 10.40
C TYR A 39 5.05 -2.02 9.62
N GLU A 40 5.92 -2.74 10.32
CA GLU A 40 6.85 -3.70 9.76
C GLU A 40 6.12 -4.79 8.96
N ALA A 41 5.01 -5.31 9.50
CA ALA A 41 4.16 -6.27 8.81
C ALA A 41 3.52 -5.68 7.54
N ARG A 42 3.04 -4.43 7.61
CA ARG A 42 2.48 -3.72 6.45
C ARG A 42 3.53 -3.48 5.37
N LEU A 43 4.72 -3.01 5.74
CA LEU A 43 5.82 -2.78 4.80
C LEU A 43 6.22 -4.09 4.10
N THR A 44 6.38 -5.16 4.86
CA THR A 44 6.64 -6.50 4.31
C THR A 44 5.53 -6.96 3.35
N ALA A 45 4.27 -6.64 3.64
CA ALA A 45 3.15 -6.95 2.75
C ALA A 45 3.17 -6.12 1.46
N ILE A 46 3.61 -4.85 1.51
CA ILE A 46 3.80 -4.00 0.33
C ILE A 46 4.95 -4.54 -0.54
N GLU A 47 6.07 -4.90 0.06
CA GLU A 47 7.22 -5.46 -0.67
C GLU A 47 6.83 -6.73 -1.42
N ARG A 48 6.11 -7.66 -0.76
CA ARG A 48 5.58 -8.85 -1.41
C ARG A 48 4.59 -8.52 -2.53
N ALA A 49 3.72 -7.54 -2.31
CA ALA A 49 2.76 -7.10 -3.32
C ALA A 49 3.46 -6.56 -4.59
N ILE A 50 4.58 -5.85 -4.42
CA ILE A 50 5.42 -5.34 -5.50
C ILE A 50 6.12 -6.51 -6.23
N GLU A 51 6.73 -7.42 -5.47
CA GLU A 51 7.41 -8.62 -6.01
C GLU A 51 6.45 -9.49 -6.84
N ASP A 52 5.27 -9.80 -6.30
CA ASP A 52 4.23 -10.61 -6.94
C ASP A 52 3.68 -9.97 -8.23
N ALA A 53 3.74 -8.64 -8.34
CA ALA A 53 3.32 -7.93 -9.54
C ALA A 53 4.29 -8.13 -10.72
N ARG A 54 5.53 -8.57 -10.46
CA ARG A 54 6.59 -8.81 -11.46
C ARG A 54 6.82 -7.61 -12.37
N LEU A 55 6.98 -6.44 -11.76
CA LEU A 55 7.05 -5.14 -12.44
C LEU A 55 8.12 -5.05 -13.55
N GLY A 56 9.24 -5.76 -13.39
CA GLY A 56 10.31 -5.79 -14.39
C GLY A 56 10.11 -6.77 -15.55
N GLU A 57 9.17 -7.72 -15.45
CA GLU A 57 9.16 -8.90 -16.33
C GLU A 57 7.81 -9.12 -17.02
N ALA A 58 6.70 -8.82 -16.33
CA ALA A 58 5.37 -8.99 -16.89
C ALA A 58 5.06 -7.89 -17.93
N PRO A 59 4.11 -8.12 -18.86
CA PRO A 59 3.59 -7.06 -19.72
C PRO A 59 3.08 -5.88 -18.88
N VAL A 60 3.40 -4.64 -19.28
CA VAL A 60 3.18 -3.44 -18.44
C VAL A 60 1.74 -3.29 -17.94
N ALA A 61 0.74 -3.58 -18.76
CA ALA A 61 -0.66 -3.51 -18.35
C ALA A 61 -1.03 -4.58 -17.30
N VAL A 62 -0.49 -5.80 -17.45
CA VAL A 62 -0.72 -6.90 -16.50
C VAL A 62 -0.02 -6.60 -15.17
N ALA A 63 1.21 -6.11 -15.21
CA ALA A 63 1.98 -5.75 -14.03
C ALA A 63 1.31 -4.60 -13.25
N LEU A 64 0.83 -3.58 -13.96
CA LEU A 64 0.11 -2.45 -13.36
C LEU A 64 -1.14 -2.93 -12.61
N HIS A 65 -1.97 -3.75 -13.27
CA HIS A 65 -3.19 -4.25 -12.67
C HIS A 65 -2.90 -5.10 -11.41
N ARG A 66 -1.96 -6.05 -11.50
CA ARG A 66 -1.54 -6.87 -10.34
C ARG A 66 -1.02 -6.03 -9.19
N TYR A 67 -0.15 -5.06 -9.47
CA TYR A 67 0.36 -4.14 -8.45
C TYR A 67 -0.79 -3.40 -7.76
N VAL A 68 -1.70 -2.82 -8.53
CA VAL A 68 -2.85 -2.08 -7.98
C VAL A 68 -3.75 -2.99 -7.15
N GLU A 69 -4.08 -4.17 -7.65
CA GLU A 69 -4.89 -5.17 -6.93
C GLU A 69 -4.24 -5.56 -5.60
N ASN A 70 -2.96 -5.93 -5.63
CA ASN A 70 -2.24 -6.37 -4.44
C ASN A 70 -2.14 -5.25 -3.39
N ILE A 71 -1.84 -4.02 -3.82
CA ILE A 71 -1.76 -2.87 -2.91
C ILE A 71 -3.13 -2.51 -2.33
N ILE A 72 -4.22 -2.63 -3.08
CA ILE A 72 -5.58 -2.45 -2.55
C ILE A 72 -5.86 -3.51 -1.48
N ALA A 73 -5.49 -4.77 -1.70
CA ALA A 73 -5.66 -5.83 -0.71
C ALA A 73 -4.87 -5.54 0.58
N VAL A 74 -3.62 -5.08 0.44
CA VAL A 74 -2.79 -4.65 1.57
C VAL A 74 -3.42 -3.47 2.32
N ASN A 75 -3.87 -2.43 1.60
CA ASN A 75 -4.49 -1.24 2.21
C ASN A 75 -5.78 -1.56 2.98
N ARG A 76 -6.57 -2.52 2.50
CA ARG A 76 -7.78 -2.98 3.20
C ARG A 76 -7.48 -3.83 4.43
N THR A 77 -6.41 -4.63 4.37
CA THR A 77 -5.95 -5.44 5.50
C THR A 77 -5.33 -4.57 6.59
N TRP A 78 -4.61 -3.53 6.20
CA TRP A 78 -3.89 -2.62 7.09
C TRP A 78 -4.36 -1.17 6.89
N PRO A 79 -5.59 -0.82 7.34
CA PRO A 79 -6.20 0.49 7.09
C PRO A 79 -5.57 1.64 7.89
N VAL A 80 -4.39 1.44 8.46
CA VAL A 80 -3.74 2.39 9.37
C VAL A 80 -2.79 3.29 8.58
N ASP A 81 -2.98 4.60 8.71
CA ASP A 81 -2.05 5.59 8.17
C ASP A 81 -0.84 5.72 9.11
N LEU A 82 0.06 4.74 9.05
CA LEU A 82 1.22 4.64 9.93
C LEU A 82 2.38 5.54 9.46
N ALA A 83 2.17 6.40 8.47
CA ALA A 83 3.20 7.25 7.88
C ALA A 83 3.92 8.15 8.90
N ARG A 84 3.34 8.38 10.08
CA ARG A 84 3.93 9.19 11.17
C ARG A 84 4.61 8.40 12.30
N MET A 85 4.61 7.06 12.27
CA MET A 85 4.84 6.29 13.50
C MET A 85 6.25 5.76 13.74
N LEU A 86 7.16 5.76 12.77
CA LEU A 86 8.53 5.30 12.99
C LEU A 86 9.53 6.17 12.22
N ALA A 87 10.54 6.66 12.94
CA ALA A 87 11.72 7.35 12.43
C ALA A 87 12.93 6.44 12.55
N ASP A 88 12.83 5.22 12.00
CA ASP A 88 13.95 4.27 11.94
C ASP A 88 14.52 4.29 10.51
N ASP A 89 15.82 4.57 10.39
CA ASP A 89 16.53 4.69 9.12
C ASP A 89 16.40 3.43 8.25
N SER A 90 16.33 2.25 8.87
CA SER A 90 16.21 0.97 8.15
C SER A 90 14.85 0.82 7.45
N VAL A 91 13.79 1.30 8.10
CA VAL A 91 12.42 1.30 7.58
C VAL A 91 12.29 2.29 6.43
N HIS A 92 12.92 3.47 6.56
CA HIS A 92 12.99 4.45 5.48
C HIS A 92 13.69 3.90 4.24
N ALA A 93 14.85 3.27 4.41
CA ALA A 93 15.59 2.68 3.29
C ALA A 93 14.78 1.65 2.50
N ARG A 94 14.04 0.77 3.19
CA ARG A 94 13.17 -0.23 2.55
C ARG A 94 11.99 0.39 1.81
N ARG A 95 11.35 1.39 2.42
CA ARG A 95 10.28 2.16 1.77
C ARG A 95 10.80 2.85 0.51
N ASP A 96 11.96 3.48 0.59
CA ASP A 96 12.56 4.21 -0.53
C ASP A 96 12.96 3.26 -1.66
N ALA A 97 13.43 2.05 -1.35
CA ALA A 97 13.67 1.00 -2.32
C ALA A 97 12.38 0.58 -3.06
N SER A 98 11.29 0.36 -2.32
CA SER A 98 9.97 0.05 -2.90
C SER A 98 9.46 1.17 -3.81
N ILE A 99 9.64 2.43 -3.41
CA ILE A 99 9.27 3.60 -4.21
C ILE A 99 10.10 3.65 -5.51
N ALA A 100 11.42 3.44 -5.40
CA ALA A 100 12.31 3.47 -6.56
C ALA A 100 11.97 2.38 -7.59
N GLU A 101 11.56 1.19 -7.12
CA GLU A 101 11.12 0.10 -7.99
C GLU A 101 9.82 0.45 -8.75
N VAL A 102 8.83 0.99 -8.05
CA VAL A 102 7.58 1.46 -8.66
C VAL A 102 7.84 2.61 -9.63
N ASP A 103 8.73 3.55 -9.30
CA ASP A 103 9.11 4.64 -10.21
C ASP A 103 9.80 4.12 -11.48
N ALA A 104 10.68 3.11 -11.36
CA ALA A 104 11.30 2.46 -12.50
C ALA A 104 10.25 1.78 -13.40
N PHE A 105 9.27 1.11 -12.81
CA PHE A 105 8.15 0.53 -13.53
C PHE A 105 7.30 1.56 -14.27
N LEU A 106 6.97 2.68 -13.64
CA LEU A 106 6.17 3.74 -14.27
C LEU A 106 6.90 4.42 -15.43
N ARG A 107 8.24 4.53 -15.36
CA ARG A 107 9.07 4.93 -16.51
C ARG A 107 8.96 3.91 -17.64
N ARG A 108 9.15 2.62 -17.35
CA ARG A 108 8.98 1.54 -18.34
C ARG A 108 7.59 1.56 -18.99
N ALA A 109 6.52 1.76 -18.22
CA ALA A 109 5.16 1.88 -18.73
C ALA A 109 4.98 3.09 -19.66
N THR A 110 5.74 4.18 -19.45
CA THR A 110 5.76 5.32 -20.37
C THR A 110 6.55 5.00 -21.63
N ASP A 111 7.72 4.37 -21.50
CA ASP A 111 8.59 3.98 -22.63
C ASP A 111 7.92 2.95 -23.56
N GLU A 112 7.12 2.03 -22.99
CA GLU A 112 6.32 1.05 -23.75
C GLU A 112 4.97 1.60 -24.24
N GLY A 113 4.68 2.89 -24.01
CA GLY A 113 3.50 3.56 -24.54
C GLY A 113 2.18 3.24 -23.84
N LEU A 114 2.20 2.66 -22.64
CA LEU A 114 0.98 2.49 -21.83
C LEU A 114 0.56 3.82 -21.18
N LEU A 115 1.54 4.63 -20.76
CA LEU A 115 1.33 5.96 -20.20
C LEU A 115 1.85 7.02 -21.17
N ARG A 116 1.16 8.17 -21.26
CA ARG A 116 1.62 9.25 -22.14
C ARG A 116 2.91 9.90 -21.60
N PRO A 117 3.84 10.29 -22.50
CA PRO A 117 4.99 11.08 -22.10
C PRO A 117 4.59 12.54 -21.80
N GLY A 118 5.54 13.32 -21.26
CA GLY A 118 5.38 14.77 -21.08
C GLY A 118 4.62 15.20 -19.83
N LEU A 119 4.25 14.26 -18.96
CA LEU A 119 3.74 14.58 -17.62
C LEU A 119 4.86 15.16 -16.74
N PRO A 120 4.53 16.04 -15.76
CA PRO A 120 5.50 16.47 -14.76
C PRO A 120 6.14 15.27 -14.07
N SER A 121 7.45 15.36 -13.78
CA SER A 121 8.19 14.30 -13.11
C SER A 121 7.51 13.90 -11.79
N GLY A 122 7.33 12.59 -11.58
CA GLY A 122 6.68 12.03 -10.39
C GLY A 122 5.15 12.19 -10.34
N TRP A 123 4.51 12.78 -11.34
CA TRP A 123 3.05 13.00 -11.33
C TRP A 123 2.26 11.69 -11.21
N THR A 124 2.60 10.69 -12.02
CA THR A 124 1.94 9.37 -11.97
C THR A 124 2.19 8.69 -10.63
N SER A 125 3.42 8.72 -10.13
CA SER A 125 3.80 8.14 -8.83
C SER A 125 3.09 8.81 -7.65
N ALA A 126 2.76 10.09 -7.77
CA ALA A 126 1.98 10.82 -6.78
C ALA A 126 0.48 10.51 -6.85
N LEU A 127 -0.08 10.34 -8.06
CA LEU A 127 -1.52 10.14 -8.26
C LEU A 127 -1.96 8.70 -7.98
N LEU A 128 -1.18 7.71 -8.41
CA LEU A 128 -1.56 6.29 -8.33
C LEU A 128 -1.88 5.84 -6.88
N PRO A 129 -1.06 6.14 -5.86
CA PRO A 129 -1.40 5.83 -4.47
C PRO A 129 -2.70 6.46 -3.98
N GLN A 130 -3.03 7.66 -4.46
CA GLN A 130 -4.23 8.39 -4.07
C GLN A 130 -5.50 7.69 -4.59
N LEU A 131 -5.46 7.22 -5.85
CA LEU A 131 -6.56 6.44 -6.43
C LEU A 131 -6.77 5.13 -5.67
N MET A 132 -5.68 4.39 -5.41
CA MET A 132 -5.74 3.13 -4.64
C MET A 132 -6.29 3.35 -3.23
N HIS A 133 -5.87 4.40 -2.55
CA HIS A 133 -6.37 4.75 -1.23
C HIS A 133 -7.85 5.17 -1.27
N LEU A 134 -8.26 5.94 -2.28
CA LEU A 134 -9.65 6.37 -2.46
C LEU A 134 -10.58 5.17 -2.65
N VAL A 135 -10.29 4.26 -3.59
CA VAL A 135 -11.15 3.09 -3.84
C VAL A 135 -11.16 2.11 -2.67
N SER A 136 -10.04 1.99 -1.95
CA SER A 136 -9.97 1.14 -0.74
C SER A 136 -10.96 1.62 0.33
N ARG A 137 -11.19 2.94 0.43
CA ARG A 137 -12.14 3.54 1.40
C ARG A 137 -13.57 3.65 0.88
N GLN A 138 -13.75 4.08 -0.37
CA GLN A 138 -15.06 4.45 -0.91
C GLN A 138 -15.80 3.26 -1.55
N LEU A 139 -15.07 2.23 -2.00
CA LEU A 139 -15.63 1.07 -2.68
C LEU A 139 -15.32 -0.23 -1.93
N PRO A 140 -15.64 -0.35 -0.62
CA PRO A 140 -15.28 -1.52 0.18
C PRO A 140 -16.01 -2.80 -0.23
N ARG A 141 -17.12 -2.68 -0.97
CA ARG A 141 -17.91 -3.83 -1.46
C ARG A 141 -17.32 -4.50 -2.71
N LEU A 142 -16.44 -3.82 -3.43
CA LEU A 142 -15.75 -4.41 -4.58
C LEU A 142 -14.64 -5.33 -4.11
N SER A 143 -14.39 -6.44 -4.80
CA SER A 143 -13.16 -7.21 -4.59
C SER A 143 -11.91 -6.36 -4.91
N PRO A 144 -10.71 -6.73 -4.42
CA PRO A 144 -9.48 -6.04 -4.80
C PRO A 144 -9.30 -5.93 -6.32
N ALA A 145 -9.53 -7.02 -7.06
CA ALA A 145 -9.50 -7.03 -8.52
C ALA A 145 -10.48 -6.02 -9.14
N GLN A 146 -11.74 -6.01 -8.70
CA GLN A 146 -12.75 -5.08 -9.22
C GLN A 146 -12.40 -3.61 -8.91
N ALA A 147 -11.83 -3.35 -7.74
CA ALA A 147 -11.35 -2.01 -7.40
C ALA A 147 -10.10 -1.62 -8.21
N ALA A 148 -9.24 -2.59 -8.54
CA ALA A 148 -8.11 -2.39 -9.43
C ALA A 148 -8.55 -2.05 -10.85
N ASP A 149 -9.59 -2.71 -11.37
CA ASP A 149 -10.19 -2.36 -12.67
C ASP A 149 -10.57 -0.87 -12.72
N VAL A 150 -11.26 -0.38 -11.68
CA VAL A 150 -11.66 1.04 -11.59
C VAL A 150 -10.45 1.97 -11.57
N VAL A 151 -9.42 1.64 -10.79
CA VAL A 151 -8.20 2.47 -10.67
C VAL A 151 -7.42 2.48 -11.98
N VAL A 152 -7.20 1.31 -12.58
CA VAL A 152 -6.44 1.17 -13.83
C VAL A 152 -7.18 1.86 -14.96
N ASP A 153 -8.48 1.64 -15.11
CA ASP A 153 -9.30 2.31 -16.13
C ASP A 153 -9.27 3.83 -15.94
N THR A 154 -9.46 4.33 -14.71
CA THR A 154 -9.38 5.78 -14.42
C THR A 154 -8.00 6.36 -14.74
N LEU A 155 -6.94 5.64 -14.36
CA LEU A 155 -5.56 6.06 -14.60
C LEU A 155 -5.25 6.09 -16.10
N LEU A 156 -5.62 5.06 -16.85
CA LEU A 156 -5.31 4.96 -18.29
C LEU A 156 -6.18 5.89 -19.13
N ASN A 157 -7.45 6.11 -18.80
CA ASN A 157 -8.25 7.14 -19.48
C ASN A 157 -7.80 8.57 -19.10
N GLY A 158 -7.14 8.74 -17.95
CA GLY A 158 -6.64 10.03 -17.48
C GLY A 158 -5.20 10.35 -17.91
N LEU A 159 -4.32 9.35 -17.98
CA LEU A 159 -2.86 9.43 -18.16
C LEU A 159 -2.31 8.49 -19.26
N GLY A 160 -3.15 7.70 -19.92
CA GLY A 160 -2.74 6.82 -21.02
C GLY A 160 -2.30 7.59 -22.27
N ALA A 161 -1.57 6.89 -23.13
CA ALA A 161 -1.11 7.37 -24.44
C ALA A 161 -2.19 7.30 -25.52
#